data_AF-A0A1I2LH82-F1
#
_entry.id   AF-A0A1I2LH82-F1
#
_cell.length_a   1.000
_cell.length_b   1.000
_cell.length_c   1.000
_cell.angle_alpha   90.00
_cell.angle_beta   90.00
_cell.angle_gamma   90.00
#
_symmetry.space_group_name_H-M   'P 1'
#
loop_
_entity.id
_entity.type
_entity.pdbx_description
1 polymer ?
#
loop_
_entity_poly.entity_id
_entity_poly.type
_entity_poly.pdbx_seq_one_letter_code
_entity_poly.pdbx_strand_id
1 'polypeptide(L)'
;MISKKTILLPKHRKIFEQIGENIKLARKRRKLTTAQVSERAGIHRATLYRIEKGDPGVAIGLYFNVFRVFNLQDDFLKLAVDDEFGRKLQDLDLL
;
A
#
# COMPACT_ATOMS: atom_id res chain seq x y z
N MET A 1 15.97 17.37 -7.28
CA MET A 1 14.51 17.52 -7.07
C MET A 1 14.22 17.47 -5.57
N ILE A 2 13.51 18.46 -5.02
CA ILE A 2 13.09 18.45 -3.61
C ILE A 2 11.91 17.49 -3.50
N SER A 3 12.13 16.30 -2.92
CA SER A 3 11.05 15.36 -2.62
C SER A 3 10.14 15.98 -1.57
N LYS A 4 8.92 16.39 -1.94
CA LYS A 4 7.89 16.77 -0.97
C LYS A 4 7.69 15.59 -0.02
N LYS A 5 8.03 15.78 1.24
CA LYS A 5 7.83 14.75 2.26
C LYS A 5 6.34 14.69 2.54
N THR A 6 5.70 13.56 2.25
CA THR A 6 4.31 13.31 2.63
C THR A 6 4.24 13.26 4.16
N ILE A 7 3.69 14.29 4.78
CA ILE A 7 3.52 14.37 6.23
C ILE A 7 2.12 13.84 6.55
N LEU A 8 2.06 12.65 7.15
CA LEU A 8 0.84 12.09 7.72
C LEU A 8 0.82 12.33 9.22
N LEU A 9 -0.36 12.67 9.75
CA LEU A 9 -0.52 12.75 11.21
C LEU A 9 -0.23 11.37 11.84
N PRO A 10 0.32 11.32 13.07
CA PRO A 10 0.69 10.06 13.73
C PRO A 10 -0.46 9.04 13.79
N LYS A 11 -1.71 9.51 13.95
CA LYS A 11 -2.90 8.65 13.96
C LYS A 11 -3.08 7.87 12.65
N HIS A 12 -2.85 8.50 11.50
CA HIS A 12 -3.02 7.89 10.18
C HIS A 12 -1.81 7.05 9.75
N ARG A 13 -0.64 7.30 10.34
CA ARG A 13 0.56 6.48 10.11
C ARG A 13 0.36 5.01 10.49
N LYS A 14 -0.42 4.75 11.55
CA LYS A 14 -0.76 3.39 11.99
C LYS A 14 -1.44 2.56 10.91
N ILE A 15 -2.24 3.18 10.03
CA ILE A 15 -2.91 2.50 8.92
C ILE A 15 -1.84 1.99 7.92
N PHE A 16 -0.87 2.82 7.58
CA PHE A 16 0.21 2.42 6.69
C PHE A 16 1.11 1.37 7.33
N GLU A 17 1.41 1.48 8.62
CA GLU A 17 2.18 0.48 9.37
C GLU A 17 1.48 -0.90 9.31
N GLN A 18 0.15 -0.92 9.49
CA GLN A 18 -0.64 -2.15 9.36
C GLN A 18 -0.58 -2.73 7.93
N ILE A 19 -0.69 -1.89 6.90
CA ILE A 19 -0.54 -2.32 5.51
C ILE A 19 0.84 -2.93 5.28
N GLY A 20 1.90 -2.27 5.76
CA GLY A 20 3.28 -2.77 5.65
C GLY A 20 3.47 -4.12 6.34
N GLU A 21 2.90 -4.28 7.54
CA GLU A 21 2.91 -5.55 8.25
C GLU A 21 2.16 -6.65 7.50
N ASN A 22 0.99 -6.35 6.94
CA ASN A 22 0.22 -7.29 6.13
C ASN A 22 1.02 -7.78 4.91
N ILE A 23 1.72 -6.87 4.23
CA ILE A 23 2.61 -7.20 3.10
C ILE A 23 3.75 -8.12 3.56
N LYS A 24 4.40 -7.78 4.67
CA LYS A 24 5.48 -8.60 5.26
C LYS A 24 5.00 -10.00 5.62
N LEU A 25 3.81 -10.11 6.21
CA LEU A 25 3.17 -11.37 6.53
C LEU A 25 2.79 -12.16 5.27
N ALA A 26 2.23 -11.50 4.26
CA ALA A 26 1.90 -12.11 2.97
C ALA A 26 3.13 -12.72 2.29
N ARG A 27 4.28 -12.02 2.36
CA ARG A 27 5.57 -12.54 1.89
C ARG A 27 6.03 -13.76 2.69
N LYS A 28 6.02 -13.67 4.02
CA LYS A 28 6.45 -14.76 4.91
C LYS A 28 5.60 -16.03 4.75
N ARG A 29 4.28 -15.89 4.63
CA ARG A 29 3.34 -17.00 4.39
C ARG A 29 3.65 -17.75 3.09
N ARG A 30 4.13 -17.02 2.08
CA ARG A 30 4.57 -17.58 0.78
C ARG A 30 6.03 -18.05 0.78
N LYS A 31 6.72 -18.00 1.92
CA LYS A 31 8.15 -18.36 2.08
C LYS A 31 9.08 -17.64 1.10
N LEU A 32 8.73 -16.42 0.69
CA LEU A 32 9.54 -15.64 -0.25
C LEU A 32 10.58 -14.79 0.49
N THR A 33 11.80 -14.78 -0.05
CA THR A 33 12.86 -13.90 0.46
C THR A 33 12.63 -12.47 0.00
N THR A 34 13.17 -11.51 0.74
CA THR A 34 13.14 -10.09 0.35
C THR A 34 13.79 -9.89 -1.03
N ALA A 35 14.84 -10.65 -1.35
CA ALA A 35 15.52 -10.64 -2.63
C ALA A 35 14.56 -11.02 -3.78
N GLN A 36 13.90 -12.18 -3.66
CA GLN A 36 12.99 -12.70 -4.68
C GLN A 36 11.83 -11.74 -4.96
N VAL A 37 11.25 -11.16 -3.92
CA VAL A 37 10.14 -10.21 -4.09
C VAL A 37 10.63 -8.92 -4.72
N SER A 38 11.76 -8.38 -4.25
CA SER A 38 12.32 -7.13 -4.79
C SER A 38 12.66 -7.26 -6.28
N GLU A 39 13.23 -8.38 -6.69
CA GLU A 39 13.58 -8.68 -8.09
C GLU A 39 12.32 -8.80 -8.96
N ARG A 40 11.34 -9.61 -8.55
CA ARG A 40 10.08 -9.79 -9.30
C ARG A 40 9.23 -8.52 -9.37
N ALA A 41 9.32 -7.67 -8.35
CA ALA A 41 8.63 -6.38 -8.31
C ALA A 41 9.39 -5.27 -9.06
N GLY A 42 10.62 -5.53 -9.51
CA GLY A 42 11.46 -4.54 -10.20
C GLY A 42 11.89 -3.38 -9.30
N ILE A 43 12.12 -3.63 -8.01
CA ILE A 43 12.47 -2.60 -7.02
C ILE A 43 13.73 -2.95 -6.25
N HIS A 44 14.40 -1.93 -5.72
CA HIS A 44 15.52 -2.16 -4.81
C HIS A 44 15.06 -2.79 -3.48
N ARG A 45 15.90 -3.63 -2.85
CA ARG A 45 15.59 -4.26 -1.55
C ARG A 45 15.27 -3.23 -0.46
N ALA A 46 15.95 -2.08 -0.50
CA ALA A 46 15.68 -0.98 0.43
C ALA A 46 14.26 -0.42 0.28
N THR A 47 13.73 -0.37 -0.94
CA THR A 47 12.36 0.07 -1.21
C THR A 47 11.35 -0.93 -0.66
N LEU A 48 11.58 -2.23 -0.84
CA LEU A 48 10.74 -3.27 -0.24
C LEU A 48 10.72 -3.18 1.29
N TYR A 49 11.86 -2.90 1.93
CA TYR A 49 11.93 -2.69 3.37
C TYR A 49 11.08 -1.49 3.84
N ARG A 50 11.11 -0.37 3.08
CA ARG A 50 10.27 0.80 3.36
C ARG A 50 8.78 0.48 3.20
N ILE A 51 8.42 -0.29 2.17
CA ILE A 51 7.04 -0.79 1.94
C ILE A 51 6.57 -1.63 3.12
N GLU A 52 7.38 -2.60 3.57
CA GLU A 52 7.06 -3.47 4.71
C GLU A 52 6.99 -2.73 6.05
N LYS A 53 7.57 -1.54 6.14
CA LYS A 53 7.44 -0.63 7.29
C LYS A 53 6.23 0.31 7.20
N GLY A 54 5.50 0.30 6.08
CA GLY A 54 4.40 1.23 5.88
C GLY A 54 4.88 2.65 5.65
N ASP A 55 5.95 2.86 4.88
CA ASP A 55 6.44 4.21 4.58
C ASP A 55 5.55 4.91 3.52
N PRO A 56 4.78 5.95 3.90
CA PRO A 56 3.88 6.65 2.99
C PRO A 56 4.60 7.52 1.94
N GLY A 57 5.92 7.68 2.06
CA GLY A 57 6.75 8.36 1.06
C GLY A 57 7.12 7.46 -0.11
N VAL A 58 6.76 6.18 -0.09
CA VAL A 58 6.97 5.27 -1.22
C VAL A 58 5.79 5.42 -2.20
N ALA A 59 6.10 5.55 -3.49
CA ALA A 59 5.08 5.69 -4.52
C ALA A 59 4.10 4.50 -4.51
N ILE A 60 2.80 4.79 -4.64
CA ILE A 60 1.74 3.76 -4.59
C ILE A 60 1.89 2.68 -5.68
N GLY A 61 2.45 3.04 -6.85
CA GLY A 61 2.75 2.07 -7.91
C GLY A 61 3.78 1.01 -7.48
N LEU A 62 4.67 1.31 -6.54
CA LEU A 62 5.63 0.35 -6.01
C LEU A 62 4.96 -0.62 -5.03
N TYR A 63 3.97 -0.16 -4.25
CA TYR A 63 3.10 -1.04 -3.48
C TYR A 63 2.34 -1.98 -4.43
N PHE A 64 1.73 -1.44 -5.48
CA PHE A 64 1.01 -2.24 -6.48
C PHE A 64 1.89 -3.34 -7.08
N ASN A 65 3.13 -3.02 -7.47
CA ASN A 65 4.07 -4.01 -8.00
C ASN A 65 4.36 -5.15 -7.02
N VAL A 66 4.44 -4.86 -5.72
CA VAL A 66 4.63 -5.89 -4.69
C VAL A 66 3.37 -6.75 -4.54
N PHE A 67 2.17 -6.16 -4.54
CA PHE A 67 0.91 -6.90 -4.53
C PHE A 67 0.76 -7.79 -5.77
N ARG A 68 1.15 -7.30 -6.95
CA ARG A 68 1.18 -8.09 -8.20
C ARG A 68 2.05 -9.34 -8.08
N VAL A 69 3.22 -9.24 -7.44
CA VAL A 69 4.09 -10.40 -7.17
C VAL A 69 3.43 -11.44 -6.27
N PHE A 70 2.52 -11.02 -5.40
CA PHE A 70 1.76 -11.91 -4.51
C PHE A 70 0.46 -12.43 -5.13
N ASN A 71 0.13 -12.00 -6.36
CA ASN A 71 -1.16 -12.18 -7.02
C ASN A 71 -2.32 -11.62 -6.19
N LEU A 72 -2.11 -10.44 -5.59
CA LEU A 72 -3.08 -9.71 -4.76
C LEU A 72 -3.41 -8.32 -5.32
N GLN A 73 -3.01 -8.02 -6.57
CA GLN A 73 -3.24 -6.72 -7.19
C GLN A 73 -4.71 -6.28 -7.16
N ASP A 74 -5.65 -7.22 -7.26
CA ASP A 74 -7.08 -6.94 -7.28
C ASP A 74 -7.61 -6.46 -5.93
N ASP A 75 -6.84 -6.60 -4.84
CA ASP A 75 -7.20 -5.99 -3.55
C ASP A 75 -7.22 -4.45 -3.62
N PHE A 76 -6.52 -3.84 -4.59
CA PHE A 76 -6.64 -2.40 -4.84
C PHE A 76 -8.04 -2.00 -5.29
N LEU A 77 -8.78 -2.90 -5.94
CA LEU A 77 -10.17 -2.64 -6.35
C LEU A 77 -11.11 -2.52 -5.16
N LYS A 78 -10.70 -2.95 -3.95
CA LYS A 78 -11.49 -2.83 -2.71
C LYS A 78 -11.36 -1.45 -2.05
N LEU A 79 -10.39 -0.65 -2.48
CA LEU A 79 -10.19 0.70 -1.94
C LEU A 79 -11.34 1.60 -2.38
N ALA A 80 -12.03 2.21 -1.41
CA ALA A 80 -13.17 3.11 -1.63
C ALA A 80 -14.42 2.49 -2.29
N VAL A 81 -14.56 1.16 -2.29
CA VAL A 81 -15.78 0.48 -2.81
C VAL A 81 -17.02 0.87 -2.02
N ASP A 82 -16.90 0.88 -0.70
CA ASP A 82 -18.01 1.19 0.21
C ASP A 82 -17.98 2.66 0.62
N ASP A 83 -18.01 3.57 -0.36
CA ASP A 83 -18.22 5.00 -0.11
C ASP A 83 -19.70 5.28 0.23
N GLU A 84 -20.19 4.68 1.31
CA GLU A 84 -21.57 4.84 1.78
C GLU A 84 -21.91 6.30 2.09
N PHE A 85 -20.94 7.06 2.61
CA PHE A 85 -21.14 8.47 2.92
C PHE A 85 -21.22 9.32 1.64
N GLY A 86 -20.34 9.08 0.66
CA GLY A 86 -20.43 9.73 -0.65
C GLY A 86 -21.73 9.41 -1.38
N ARG A 87 -22.20 8.15 -1.33
CA ARG A 87 -23.51 7.76 -1.89
C ARG A 87 -24.66 8.51 -1.22
N LYS A 88 -24.67 8.60 0.12
CA LYS A 88 -25.69 9.36 0.86
C LYS A 88 -25.64 10.86 0.55
N LEU A 89 -24.46 11.45 0.36
CA LEU A 89 -24.31 12.85 -0.05
C LEU A 89 -24.89 13.09 -1.44
N GLN A 90 -24.66 12.17 -2.38
CA GLN A 90 -25.22 12.21 -3.73
C GLN A 90 -26.74 12.07 -3.72
N ASP A 91 -27.29 11.14 -2.94
CA ASP A 91 -28.74 10.91 -2.81
C ASP A 91 -29.49 12.13 -2.21
N LEU A 92 -28.79 12.98 -1.48
CA LEU A 92 -29.32 14.20 -0.85
C LEU A 92 -29.25 15.45 -1.76
N ASP A 93 -28.79 15.33 -3.02
CA ASP A 93 -28.68 16.43 -3.99
C ASP A 93 -27.88 17.65 -3.48
N LEU A 94 -26.93 17.41 -2.56
CA LEU A 94 -26.05 18.43 -1.97
C LEU A 94 -24.78 18.69 -2.81
N LEU A 95 -24.83 18.42 -4.12
CA LEU A 95 -23.72 18.63 -5.06
C LEU A 95 -24.21 19.18 -6.40
#